data_AF-A0A0N5AAF4-F1
#
_entry.id   AF-A0A0N5AAF4-F1
#
_cell.length_a   1.000
_cell.length_b   1.000
_cell.length_c   1.000
_cell.angle_alpha   90.00
_cell.angle_beta   90.00
_cell.angle_gamma   90.00
#
_symmetry.space_group_name_H-M   'P 1'
#
loop_
_entity.id
_entity.type
_entity.pdbx_description
1 polymer ?
#
loop_
_entity_poly.entity_id
_entity_poly.type
_entity_poly.pdbx_seq_one_letter_code
_entity_poly.pdbx_strand_id
1 'polypeptide(L)'
;MPDGSYEIAVNPYIRLGKILYPLLEDTAFCDSPEGQLLFHEAVQLMSDIDRVSGADMDTLIRQLVYEEIAEGCYGREIADFLTTLGMQEKSAVLDYLLLLYRNGREPYPFIGAILLLFPQSVVFREKQKPDMIYIFMNTAQDERQLARYKAAKMLFLPMGITVKLSWEQPFILTDINDLEQYGNTLA
;
A
#
# COMPACT_ATOMS: atom_id res chain seq x y z
N MET A 1 12.03 -19.96 -40.51
CA MET A 1 11.17 -19.27 -39.54
C MET A 1 11.78 -19.54 -38.17
N PRO A 2 12.12 -18.53 -37.35
CA PRO A 2 12.44 -18.80 -35.96
C PRO A 2 11.17 -19.41 -35.35
N ASP A 3 11.30 -20.59 -34.78
CA ASP A 3 10.21 -21.26 -34.05
C ASP A 3 9.73 -20.28 -32.98
N GLY A 4 8.44 -19.92 -32.96
CA GLY A 4 7.89 -18.83 -32.16
C GLY A 4 7.88 -19.08 -30.65
N SER A 5 8.75 -19.95 -30.15
CA SER A 5 8.93 -20.29 -28.75
C SER A 5 9.65 -19.15 -28.03
N TYR A 6 8.95 -18.50 -27.11
CA TYR A 6 9.53 -17.55 -26.17
C TYR A 6 9.63 -18.21 -24.81
N GLU A 7 10.83 -18.19 -24.22
CA GLU A 7 11.03 -18.56 -22.83
C GLU A 7 10.66 -17.37 -21.94
N ILE A 8 9.77 -17.61 -20.98
CA ILE A 8 9.33 -16.61 -20.01
C ILE A 8 9.78 -17.09 -18.63
N ALA A 9 10.59 -16.26 -17.97
CA ALA A 9 10.92 -16.49 -16.57
C ALA A 9 9.69 -16.16 -15.70
N VAL A 10 9.25 -17.12 -14.90
CA VAL A 10 8.10 -16.97 -13.99
C VAL A 10 8.59 -17.14 -12.55
N ASN A 11 8.10 -16.29 -11.64
CA ASN A 11 8.30 -16.48 -10.21
C ASN A 11 7.03 -17.09 -9.57
N PRO A 12 6.97 -18.41 -9.37
CA PRO A 12 5.79 -19.09 -8.83
C PRO A 12 5.51 -18.76 -7.35
N TYR A 13 6.50 -18.27 -6.61
CA TYR A 13 6.42 -18.13 -5.16
C TYR A 13 5.53 -16.99 -4.69
N ILE A 14 5.32 -15.97 -5.53
CA ILE A 14 4.57 -14.75 -5.17
C ILE A 14 3.15 -15.09 -4.72
N ARG A 15 2.51 -16.07 -5.36
CA ARG A 15 1.12 -16.46 -5.09
C ARG A 15 1.00 -17.89 -4.58
N LEU A 16 1.81 -18.79 -5.13
CA LEU A 16 1.69 -20.22 -4.87
C LEU A 16 2.86 -20.77 -4.06
N GLY A 17 3.65 -19.92 -3.41
CA GLY A 17 4.75 -20.38 -2.57
C GLY A 17 4.32 -21.49 -1.61
N LYS A 18 3.16 -21.36 -0.95
CA LYS A 18 2.64 -22.40 -0.04
C LYS A 18 2.42 -23.77 -0.69
N ILE A 19 2.07 -23.82 -1.98
CA ILE A 19 1.74 -25.07 -2.71
C ILE A 19 2.96 -25.60 -3.47
N LEU A 20 3.70 -24.70 -4.12
CA LEU A 20 4.81 -25.06 -5.00
C LEU A 20 6.13 -25.20 -4.26
N TYR A 21 6.29 -24.61 -3.08
CA TYR A 21 7.52 -24.72 -2.30
C TYR A 21 7.93 -26.18 -2.02
N PRO A 22 7.04 -27.07 -1.52
CA PRO A 22 7.41 -28.47 -1.30
C PRO A 22 7.77 -29.23 -2.59
N LEU A 23 7.19 -28.82 -3.72
CA LEU A 23 7.41 -29.48 -5.02
C LEU A 23 8.69 -29.01 -5.70
N LEU A 24 8.98 -27.71 -5.60
CA LEU A 24 10.16 -27.10 -6.22
C LEU A 24 11.44 -27.29 -5.41
N GLU A 25 11.33 -27.60 -4.11
CA GLU A 25 12.46 -28.08 -3.30
C GLU A 25 12.83 -29.54 -3.57
N ASP A 26 11.91 -30.34 -4.16
CA ASP A 26 12.19 -31.73 -4.53
C ASP A 26 12.95 -31.78 -5.87
N THR A 27 14.24 -32.11 -5.80
CA THR A 27 15.08 -32.25 -7.00
C THR A 27 14.58 -33.34 -7.95
N ALA A 28 13.96 -34.41 -7.42
CA ALA A 28 13.42 -35.47 -8.26
C ALA A 28 12.22 -34.98 -9.09
N PHE A 29 11.39 -34.11 -8.53
CA PHE A 29 10.32 -33.44 -9.26
C PHE A 29 10.89 -32.52 -10.34
N CYS A 30 11.80 -31.61 -9.99
CA CYS A 30 12.38 -30.63 -10.90
C CYS A 30 13.16 -31.24 -12.08
N ASP A 31 13.88 -32.34 -11.84
CA ASP A 31 14.69 -33.01 -12.85
C ASP A 31 13.88 -34.01 -13.70
N SER A 32 12.66 -34.36 -13.28
CA SER A 32 11.80 -35.28 -14.01
C SER A 32 11.07 -34.62 -15.20
N PRO A 33 10.94 -35.29 -16.36
CA PRO A 33 10.12 -34.80 -17.47
C PRO A 33 8.65 -34.57 -17.08
N GLU A 34 8.10 -35.43 -16.22
CA GLU A 34 6.72 -35.33 -15.75
C GLU A 34 6.51 -34.12 -14.85
N GLY A 35 7.47 -33.83 -13.95
CA GLY A 35 7.42 -32.67 -13.08
C GLY A 35 7.53 -31.36 -13.85
N GLN A 36 8.41 -31.30 -14.84
CA GLN A 36 8.53 -30.14 -15.74
C GLN A 36 7.26 -29.91 -16.56
N LEU A 37 6.64 -30.97 -17.08
CA LEU A 37 5.36 -30.88 -17.79
C LEU A 37 4.25 -30.41 -16.87
N LEU A 38 4.14 -30.97 -15.66
CA LEU A 38 3.11 -30.57 -14.70
C LEU A 38 3.26 -29.10 -14.28
N PHE A 39 4.49 -28.65 -14.04
CA PHE A 39 4.77 -27.24 -13.73
C PHE A 39 4.37 -26.33 -14.90
N HIS A 40 4.70 -26.72 -16.13
CA HIS A 40 4.31 -25.97 -17.33
C HIS A 40 2.79 -25.82 -17.44
N GLU A 41 2.04 -26.93 -17.34
CA GLU A 41 0.57 -26.92 -17.40
C GLU A 41 -0.05 -26.08 -16.28
N ALA A 42 0.50 -26.16 -15.06
CA ALA A 42 0.05 -25.34 -13.94
C ALA A 42 0.25 -23.83 -14.21
N VAL A 43 1.41 -23.45 -14.75
CA VAL A 43 1.70 -22.05 -15.11
C VAL A 43 0.80 -21.56 -16.24
N GLN A 44 0.53 -22.39 -17.25
CA GLN A 44 -0.40 -22.03 -18.32
C GLN A 44 -1.81 -21.79 -17.79
N LEU A 45 -2.33 -22.72 -16.97
CA LEU A 45 -3.66 -22.59 -16.36
C LEU A 45 -3.77 -21.32 -15.52
N MET A 46 -2.75 -21.01 -14.73
CA MET A 46 -2.72 -19.76 -13.95
C MET A 46 -2.75 -18.52 -14.83
N SER A 47 -1.95 -18.50 -15.90
CA SER A 47 -1.91 -17.38 -16.84
C SER A 47 -3.29 -17.14 -17.47
N ASP A 48 -4.02 -18.21 -17.78
CA ASP A 48 -5.39 -18.11 -18.27
C ASP A 48 -6.38 -17.59 -17.22
N ILE A 49 -6.25 -18.04 -15.96
CA ILE A 49 -7.07 -17.53 -14.85
C ILE A 49 -6.82 -16.04 -14.66
N ASP A 50 -5.57 -15.60 -14.67
CA ASP A 50 -5.19 -14.19 -14.47
C ASP A 50 -5.66 -13.33 -15.65
N ARG A 51 -5.54 -13.84 -16.87
CA ARG A 51 -6.06 -13.20 -18.09
C ARG A 51 -7.59 -13.05 -18.06
N VAL A 52 -8.33 -14.06 -17.60
CA VAL A 52 -9.80 -14.03 -17.53
C VAL A 52 -10.29 -13.13 -16.39
N SER A 53 -9.60 -13.17 -15.25
CA SER A 53 -9.96 -12.33 -14.08
C SER A 53 -9.53 -10.87 -14.23
N GLY A 54 -8.60 -10.58 -15.16
CA GLY A 54 -7.99 -9.25 -15.27
C GLY A 54 -7.05 -8.94 -14.11
N ALA A 55 -6.59 -9.95 -13.37
CA ALA A 55 -5.67 -9.78 -12.26
C ALA A 55 -4.30 -9.35 -12.78
N ASP A 56 -3.81 -8.24 -12.26
CA ASP A 56 -2.44 -7.78 -12.45
C ASP A 56 -1.60 -8.01 -11.19
N MET A 57 -0.30 -7.72 -11.29
CA MET A 57 0.62 -7.84 -10.16
C MET A 57 0.18 -6.96 -8.97
N ASP A 58 -0.40 -5.80 -9.24
CA ASP A 58 -0.87 -4.86 -8.23
C ASP A 58 -2.04 -5.46 -7.43
N THR A 59 -2.94 -6.16 -8.11
CA THR A 59 -4.06 -6.87 -7.50
C THR A 59 -3.58 -7.98 -6.58
N LEU A 60 -2.57 -8.74 -7.00
CA LEU A 60 -1.95 -9.77 -6.18
C LEU A 60 -1.26 -9.17 -4.94
N ILE A 61 -0.46 -8.12 -5.11
CA ILE A 61 0.22 -7.47 -3.99
C ILE A 61 -0.79 -6.88 -3.00
N ARG A 62 -1.86 -6.22 -3.50
CA ARG A 62 -2.92 -5.69 -2.63
C ARG A 62 -3.55 -6.77 -1.77
N GLN A 63 -3.82 -7.94 -2.35
CA GLN A 63 -4.40 -9.06 -1.61
C GLN A 63 -3.43 -9.58 -0.54
N LEU A 64 -2.15 -9.78 -0.87
CA LEU A 64 -1.14 -10.21 0.08
C LEU A 64 -1.00 -9.23 1.25
N VAL A 65 -0.88 -7.93 0.96
CA VAL A 65 -0.76 -6.90 2.00
C VAL A 65 -2.02 -6.85 2.88
N TYR A 66 -3.21 -7.01 2.28
CA TYR A 66 -4.44 -7.10 3.05
C TYR A 66 -4.44 -8.30 4.00
N GLU A 67 -4.05 -9.47 3.52
CA GLU A 67 -3.95 -10.70 4.32
C GLU A 67 -2.96 -10.53 5.47
N GLU A 68 -1.77 -9.98 5.21
CA GLU A 68 -0.77 -9.72 6.26
C GLU A 68 -1.29 -8.76 7.34
N ILE A 69 -2.02 -7.71 6.95
CA ILE A 69 -2.62 -6.79 7.92
C ILE A 69 -3.71 -7.51 8.72
N ALA A 70 -4.56 -8.29 8.06
CA ALA A 70 -5.64 -9.03 8.71
C ALA A 70 -5.11 -10.11 9.68
N GLU A 71 -3.99 -10.75 9.36
CA GLU A 71 -3.27 -11.68 10.23
C GLU A 71 -2.52 -10.99 11.38
N GLY A 72 -2.45 -9.65 11.36
CA GLY A 72 -1.89 -8.83 12.45
C GLY A 72 -0.39 -8.60 12.35
N CYS A 73 0.24 -8.82 11.19
CA CYS A 73 1.67 -8.57 10.96
C CYS A 73 2.07 -7.11 11.22
N TYR A 74 1.14 -6.17 10.99
CA TYR A 74 1.31 -4.73 11.23
C TYR A 74 0.80 -4.28 12.61
N GLY A 75 0.47 -5.24 13.48
CA GLY A 75 -0.14 -5.00 14.78
C GLY A 75 -1.67 -5.02 14.73
N ARG A 76 -2.28 -5.47 15.83
CA ARG A 76 -3.73 -5.65 15.94
C ARG A 76 -4.52 -4.35 15.77
N GLU A 77 -3.94 -3.22 16.19
CA GLU A 77 -4.55 -1.89 16.02
C GLU A 77 -4.79 -1.53 14.55
N ILE A 78 -3.90 -1.97 13.64
CA ILE A 78 -4.06 -1.74 12.20
C ILE A 78 -5.11 -2.67 11.60
N ALA A 79 -5.13 -3.94 12.03
CA ALA A 79 -6.15 -4.88 11.62
C ALA A 79 -7.55 -4.33 11.99
N ASP A 80 -7.71 -3.89 13.24
CA ASP A 80 -8.94 -3.28 13.73
C ASP A 80 -9.26 -2.00 12.94
N PHE A 81 -8.28 -1.11 12.70
CA PHE A 81 -8.45 0.07 11.85
C PHE A 81 -8.99 -0.27 10.45
N LEU A 82 -8.41 -1.26 9.77
CA LEU A 82 -8.92 -1.69 8.46
C LEU A 82 -10.38 -2.14 8.55
N THR A 83 -10.79 -2.84 9.60
CA THR A 83 -12.20 -3.26 9.74
C THR A 83 -13.18 -2.09 9.83
N THR A 84 -12.72 -0.93 10.32
CA THR A 84 -13.56 0.28 10.43
C THR A 84 -13.80 1.00 9.10
N LEU A 85 -12.99 0.69 8.06
CA LEU A 85 -13.05 1.34 6.76
C LEU A 85 -14.11 0.72 5.84
N GLY A 86 -14.74 1.57 5.03
CA GLY A 86 -15.59 1.12 3.93
C GLY A 86 -14.78 0.45 2.81
N MET A 87 -15.45 -0.25 1.89
CA MET A 87 -14.78 -0.97 0.79
C MET A 87 -13.90 -0.05 -0.09
N GLN A 88 -14.39 1.15 -0.41
CA GLN A 88 -13.63 2.12 -1.19
C GLN A 88 -12.41 2.67 -0.43
N GLU A 89 -12.58 2.99 0.85
CA GLU A 89 -11.49 3.46 1.71
C GLU A 89 -10.41 2.39 1.87
N LYS A 90 -10.81 1.12 2.07
CA LYS A 90 -9.88 -0.02 2.11
C LYS A 90 -9.06 -0.13 0.83
N SER A 91 -9.72 -0.09 -0.32
CA SER A 91 -9.03 -0.16 -1.62
C SER A 91 -7.99 0.95 -1.75
N ALA A 92 -8.40 2.19 -1.48
CA ALA A 92 -7.51 3.34 -1.60
C ALA A 92 -6.35 3.32 -0.58
N VAL A 93 -6.59 2.84 0.65
CA VAL A 93 -5.53 2.62 1.66
C VAL A 93 -4.49 1.61 1.16
N LEU A 94 -4.94 0.50 0.56
CA LEU A 94 -4.02 -0.50 -0.02
C LEU A 94 -3.25 0.08 -1.23
N ASP A 95 -3.88 0.91 -2.05
CA ASP A 95 -3.22 1.59 -3.17
C ASP A 95 -2.12 2.55 -2.68
N TYR A 96 -2.37 3.30 -1.59
CA TYR A 96 -1.33 4.12 -0.98
C TYR A 96 -0.20 3.29 -0.37
N LEU A 97 -0.48 2.11 0.20
CA LEU A 97 0.57 1.23 0.72
C LEU A 97 1.45 0.70 -0.42
N LEU A 98 0.83 0.31 -1.53
CA LEU A 98 1.54 -0.10 -2.73
C LEU A 98 2.42 1.03 -3.28
N LEU A 99 1.90 2.26 -3.30
CA LEU A 99 2.67 3.43 -3.72
C LEU A 99 3.85 3.70 -2.80
N LEU A 100 3.67 3.54 -1.48
CA LEU A 100 4.76 3.66 -0.50
C LEU A 100 5.84 2.60 -0.73
N TYR A 101 5.47 1.35 -1.01
CA TYR A 101 6.44 0.30 -1.30
C TYR A 101 7.21 0.53 -2.59
N ARG A 102 6.60 1.20 -3.59
CA ARG A 102 7.25 1.53 -4.86
C ARG A 102 8.17 2.74 -4.75
N ASN A 103 7.66 3.83 -4.18
CA ASN A 103 8.31 5.13 -4.20
C ASN A 103 9.20 5.34 -2.96
N GLY A 104 9.09 4.49 -1.95
CA GLY A 104 9.92 4.52 -0.76
C GLY A 104 9.62 5.72 0.14
N ARG A 105 10.58 6.64 0.29
CA ARG A 105 10.60 7.66 1.35
C ARG A 105 9.72 8.89 1.09
N GLU A 106 9.00 8.93 -0.02
CA GLU A 106 8.19 10.10 -0.34
C GLU A 106 6.96 10.21 0.59
N PRO A 107 6.58 11.42 1.04
CA PRO A 107 5.45 11.61 1.94
C PRO A 107 4.09 11.51 1.24
N TYR A 108 4.03 11.47 -0.09
CA TYR A 108 2.77 11.56 -0.83
C TYR A 108 1.76 10.45 -0.51
N PRO A 109 2.15 9.18 -0.29
CA PRO A 109 1.22 8.16 0.19
C PRO A 109 0.57 8.52 1.52
N PHE A 110 1.35 9.08 2.46
CA PHE A 110 0.83 9.56 3.74
C PHE A 110 -0.11 10.76 3.57
N ILE A 111 0.27 11.75 2.76
CA ILE A 111 -0.59 12.92 2.49
C ILE A 111 -1.91 12.47 1.86
N GLY A 112 -1.85 11.60 0.86
CA GLY A 112 -3.04 11.04 0.21
C GLY A 112 -3.93 10.26 1.17
N ALA A 113 -3.34 9.39 2.01
CA ALA A 113 -4.09 8.68 3.03
C ALA A 113 -4.76 9.62 4.03
N ILE A 114 -4.11 10.70 4.46
CA ILE A 114 -4.71 11.70 5.35
C ILE A 114 -5.90 12.39 4.67
N LEU A 115 -5.75 12.86 3.43
CA LEU A 115 -6.84 13.53 2.71
C LEU A 115 -8.03 12.59 2.42
N LEU A 116 -7.77 11.31 2.19
CA LEU A 116 -8.80 10.28 2.06
C LEU A 116 -9.57 10.08 3.37
N LEU A 117 -8.86 9.91 4.49
CA LEU A 117 -9.46 9.60 5.79
C LEU A 117 -10.08 10.83 6.46
N PHE A 118 -9.58 12.02 6.14
CA PHE A 118 -9.98 13.31 6.67
C PHE A 118 -10.19 14.32 5.53
N PRO A 119 -11.31 14.25 4.79
CA PRO A 119 -11.53 15.08 3.60
C PRO A 119 -11.55 16.59 3.83
N GLN A 120 -11.81 17.02 5.07
CA GLN A 120 -11.81 18.43 5.46
C GLN A 120 -10.43 18.96 5.83
N SER A 121 -9.43 18.09 5.86
CA SER A 121 -8.08 18.46 6.26
C SER A 121 -7.34 19.26 5.19
N VAL A 122 -6.37 20.03 5.65
CA VAL A 122 -5.41 20.77 4.83
C VAL A 122 -4.02 20.37 5.24
N VAL A 123 -3.20 19.98 4.26
CA VAL A 123 -1.83 19.56 4.49
C VAL A 123 -0.88 20.55 3.83
N PHE A 124 0.10 21.03 4.59
CA PHE A 124 1.14 21.94 4.13
C PHE A 124 2.51 21.29 4.25
N ARG A 125 3.36 21.61 3.29
CA ARG A 125 4.77 21.26 3.30
C ARG A 125 5.59 22.46 2.87
N GLU A 126 6.65 22.74 3.61
CA GLU A 126 7.60 23.79 3.25
C GLU A 126 8.66 23.19 2.33
N LYS A 127 8.89 23.79 1.15
CA LYS A 127 9.88 23.25 0.20
C LYS A 127 11.31 23.28 0.78
N GLN A 128 11.60 24.24 1.64
CA GLN A 128 12.90 24.38 2.31
C GLN A 128 13.09 23.42 3.49
N LYS A 129 12.00 22.82 4.00
CA LYS A 129 12.03 21.80 5.06
C LYS A 129 11.18 20.60 4.65
N PRO A 130 11.67 19.80 3.66
CA PRO A 130 10.90 18.71 3.07
C PRO A 130 10.53 17.61 4.08
N ASP A 131 11.23 17.53 5.21
CA ASP A 131 11.00 16.55 6.27
C ASP A 131 9.93 17.00 7.28
N MET A 132 9.28 18.15 7.07
CA MET A 132 8.26 18.69 7.95
C MET A 132 6.91 18.80 7.24
N ILE A 133 5.89 18.18 7.83
CA ILE A 133 4.50 18.23 7.34
C ILE A 133 3.61 18.87 8.40
N TYR A 134 2.77 19.81 7.99
CA TYR A 134 1.75 20.42 8.84
C TYR A 134 0.38 19.93 8.39
N ILE A 135 -0.43 19.45 9.32
CA ILE A 135 -1.76 18.91 9.04
C ILE A 135 -2.77 19.64 9.90
N PHE A 136 -3.68 20.35 9.27
CA PHE A 136 -4.84 20.93 9.91
C PHE A 136 -6.06 20.06 9.60
N MET A 137 -6.65 19.38 10.59
CA MET A 137 -7.73 18.42 10.37
C MET A 137 -9.10 19.07 10.16
N ASN A 138 -9.28 20.32 10.62
CA ASN A 138 -10.55 21.05 10.59
C ASN A 138 -11.71 20.26 11.20
N THR A 139 -11.44 19.57 12.32
CA THR A 139 -12.43 18.73 13.00
C THR A 139 -12.09 18.60 14.48
N ALA A 140 -13.10 18.36 15.31
CA ALA A 140 -12.90 18.17 16.75
C ALA A 140 -12.09 16.90 17.00
N GLN A 141 -11.22 16.94 18.01
CA GLN A 141 -10.47 15.77 18.41
C GLN A 141 -11.38 14.82 19.20
N ASP A 142 -11.67 13.66 18.62
CA ASP A 142 -12.30 12.54 19.33
C ASP A 142 -11.38 11.31 19.36
N GLU A 143 -11.68 10.35 20.24
CA GLU A 143 -10.86 9.14 20.41
C GLU A 143 -10.79 8.28 19.14
N ARG A 144 -11.87 8.21 18.37
CA ARG A 144 -11.95 7.44 17.13
C ARG A 144 -11.08 8.06 16.05
N GLN A 145 -11.14 9.38 15.87
CA GLN A 145 -10.35 10.13 14.92
C GLN A 145 -8.86 10.10 15.30
N LEU A 146 -8.55 10.17 16.60
CA LEU A 146 -7.18 10.03 17.07
C LEU A 146 -6.61 8.64 16.78
N ALA A 147 -7.39 7.57 17.03
CA ALA A 147 -6.98 6.22 16.70
C ALA A 147 -6.79 6.05 15.18
N ARG A 148 -7.71 6.60 14.38
CA ARG A 148 -7.65 6.61 12.92
C ARG A 148 -6.38 7.31 12.41
N TYR A 149 -6.05 8.47 12.96
CA TYR A 149 -4.84 9.20 12.63
C TYR A 149 -3.57 8.43 13.02
N LYS A 150 -3.54 7.83 14.22
CA LYS A 150 -2.39 7.03 14.67
C LYS A 150 -2.13 5.83 13.75
N ALA A 151 -3.20 5.13 13.34
CA ALA A 151 -3.09 4.01 12.40
C ALA A 151 -2.53 4.47 11.04
N ALA A 152 -3.05 5.56 10.49
CA ALA A 152 -2.54 6.15 9.25
C ALA A 152 -1.06 6.57 9.38
N LYS A 153 -0.69 7.20 10.50
CA LYS A 153 0.69 7.58 10.77
C LYS A 153 1.61 6.36 10.84
N MET A 154 1.20 5.29 11.52
CA MET A 154 2.01 4.08 11.65
C MET A 154 2.21 3.34 10.33
N LEU A 155 1.17 3.32 9.48
CA LEU A 155 1.23 2.66 8.17
C LEU A 155 2.04 3.44 7.14
N PHE A 156 1.85 4.76 7.08
CA PHE A 156 2.25 5.52 5.90
C PHE A 156 3.35 6.54 6.14
N LEU A 157 3.58 7.00 7.38
CA LEU A 157 4.54 8.07 7.62
C LEU A 157 5.97 7.56 7.40
N PRO A 158 6.70 8.09 6.40
CA PRO A 158 8.09 7.68 6.19
C PRO A 158 8.98 8.07 7.36
N MET A 159 10.00 7.25 7.62
CA MET A 159 11.01 7.57 8.64
C MET A 159 11.73 8.88 8.34
N GLY A 160 11.99 9.67 9.38
CA GLY A 160 12.66 10.97 9.28
C GLY A 160 11.71 12.16 9.04
N ILE A 161 10.44 11.89 8.73
CA ILE A 161 9.43 12.95 8.55
C ILE A 161 8.76 13.28 9.88
N THR A 162 8.72 14.57 10.19
CA THR A 162 8.05 15.12 11.37
C THR A 162 6.71 15.72 10.99
N VAL A 163 5.68 15.43 11.79
CA VAL A 163 4.32 15.93 11.57
C VAL A 163 3.91 16.86 12.70
N LYS A 164 3.49 18.09 12.37
CA LYS A 164 2.74 18.98 13.26
C LYS A 164 1.26 18.89 12.95
N LEU A 165 0.48 18.48 13.94
CA LEU A 165 -0.96 18.28 13.83
C LEU A 165 -1.71 19.36 14.59
N SER A 166 -2.74 19.94 13.98
CA SER A 166 -3.74 20.76 14.64
C SER A 166 -5.13 20.27 14.28
N TRP A 167 -6.00 20.13 15.28
CA TRP A 167 -7.36 19.61 15.09
C TRP A 167 -8.35 20.71 14.69
N GLU A 168 -8.44 21.75 15.53
CA GLU A 168 -9.49 22.77 15.43
C GLU A 168 -8.97 24.15 15.02
N GLN A 169 -7.69 24.46 15.29
CA GLN A 169 -7.13 25.78 15.02
C GLN A 169 -6.22 25.76 13.78
N PRO A 170 -6.43 26.62 12.77
CA PRO A 170 -5.54 26.67 11.62
C PRO A 170 -4.15 27.18 12.02
N PHE A 171 -3.12 26.74 11.28
CA PHE A 171 -1.77 27.25 11.47
C PHE A 171 -1.65 28.66 10.93
N ILE A 172 -1.03 29.55 11.70
CA ILE A 172 -0.61 30.87 11.23
C ILE A 172 0.79 30.71 10.64
N LEU A 173 0.89 30.70 9.32
CA LEU A 173 2.14 30.55 8.57
C LEU A 173 2.57 31.91 8.02
N THR A 174 3.00 32.82 8.89
CA THR A 174 3.35 34.21 8.51
C THR A 174 4.74 34.35 7.87
N ASP A 175 5.63 33.36 8.05
CA ASP A 175 7.05 33.49 7.68
C ASP A 175 7.49 32.51 6.56
N ILE A 176 6.55 31.85 5.87
CA ILE A 176 6.88 30.81 4.89
C ILE A 176 6.64 31.32 3.47
N ASN A 177 7.73 31.45 2.71
CA ASN A 177 7.69 32.00 1.35
C ASN A 177 7.31 30.97 0.26
N ASP A 178 7.52 29.68 0.50
CA ASP A 178 7.30 28.64 -0.52
C ASP A 178 6.66 27.37 0.10
N LEU A 179 5.33 27.32 0.02
CA LEU A 179 4.49 26.26 0.56
C LEU A 179 3.86 25.43 -0.57
N GLU A 180 3.88 24.12 -0.38
CA GLU A 180 3.04 23.19 -1.11
C GLU A 180 1.82 22.89 -0.24
N GLN A 181 0.63 23.15 -0.78
CA GLN A 181 -0.64 22.88 -0.11
C GLN A 181 -1.40 21.76 -0.84
N TYR A 182 -1.97 20.85 -0.07
CA TYR A 182 -2.80 19.76 -0.54
C TYR A 182 -4.11 19.71 0.24
N GLY A 183 -5.19 19.30 -0.42
CA GLY A 183 -6.53 19.21 0.19
C GLY A 183 -7.34 20.50 0.06
N ASN A 184 -8.15 20.79 1.07
CA ASN A 184 -9.02 21.96 1.07
C ASN A 184 -8.23 23.28 1.14
N THR A 185 -8.87 24.37 0.73
CA THR A 185 -8.33 25.72 0.91
C THR A 185 -8.81 26.29 2.23
N LEU A 186 -7.89 26.83 3.03
CA LEU A 186 -8.26 27.68 4.17
C LEU A 186 -8.97 28.92 3.59
N ALA A 187 -10.25 29.08 3.91
CA ALA A 187 -11.04 30.26 3.54
C ALA A 187 -10.64 31.49 4.37
#